data_AF-A0A1R3FUZ6-F1
#
_entry.id   AF-A0A1R3FUZ6-F1
#
_cell.length_a   1.000
_cell.length_b   1.000
_cell.length_c   1.000
_cell.angle_alpha   90.00
_cell.angle_beta   90.00
_cell.angle_gamma   90.00
#
_symmetry.space_group_name_H-M   'P 1'
#
loop_
_entity.id
_entity.type
_entity.pdbx_description
1 polymer ?
#
loop_
_entity_poly.entity_id
_entity_poly.type
_entity_poly.pdbx_seq_one_letter_code
_entity_poly.pdbx_strand_id
1 'polypeptide(L)'
;MDVQLPIKLNTQNYPSWRAQFNSLLLGHKLLGFVDGSNKPPPATILSTNDKETTPSTVSNPEYEIWFQQDQLLLHGIISSTTEGVIPFIASC
;
A
#
# COMPACT_ATOMS: atom_id res chain seq x y z
N MET A 1 -15.21 -3.90 1.29
CA MET A 1 -15.71 -3.49 2.62
C MET A 1 -15.24 -2.07 2.85
N ASP A 2 -16.14 -1.10 2.86
CA ASP A 2 -15.82 0.27 3.28
C ASP A 2 -15.53 0.26 4.78
N VAL A 3 -14.24 0.25 5.13
CA VAL A 3 -13.83 0.47 6.51
C VAL A 3 -14.01 1.96 6.78
N GLN A 4 -15.20 2.32 7.29
CA GLN A 4 -15.46 3.68 7.74
C GLN A 4 -14.64 3.92 9.01
N LEU A 5 -13.47 4.54 8.86
CA LEU A 5 -12.65 4.96 9.99
C LEU A 5 -13.42 6.02 10.79
N PRO A 6 -13.71 5.79 12.09
CA PRO A 6 -14.47 6.71 12.93
C PRO A 6 -13.86 8.13 13.01
N ILE A 7 -12.55 8.25 12.85
CA ILE A 7 -11.82 9.52 12.96
C ILE A 7 -11.11 9.78 11.64
N LYS A 8 -11.42 10.92 11.00
CA LYS A 8 -10.63 11.44 9.88
C LYS A 8 -9.45 12.27 10.40
N LEU A 9 -8.26 12.09 9.83
CA LEU A 9 -7.08 12.87 10.17
C LEU A 9 -7.32 14.35 9.88
N ASN A 10 -7.05 15.18 10.88
CA ASN A 10 -6.97 16.63 10.77
C ASN A 10 -5.71 17.13 11.50
N THR A 11 -5.50 18.43 11.52
CA THR A 11 -4.30 19.06 12.09
C THR A 11 -4.15 18.91 13.61
N GLN A 12 -5.18 18.44 14.32
CA GLN A 12 -5.23 18.40 15.78
C GLN A 12 -5.31 16.98 16.37
N ASN A 13 -5.58 15.95 15.57
CA ASN A 13 -5.92 14.61 16.07
C ASN A 13 -4.98 13.49 15.64
N TYR A 14 -3.78 13.82 15.13
CA TYR A 14 -2.84 12.83 14.61
C TYR A 14 -2.56 11.65 15.56
N PRO A 15 -2.33 11.83 16.89
CA PRO A 15 -2.09 10.69 17.77
C PRO A 15 -3.25 9.69 17.81
N SER A 16 -4.49 10.18 17.91
CA SER A 16 -5.69 9.33 17.94
C SER A 16 -5.95 8.66 16.60
N TRP A 17 -5.83 9.42 15.51
CA TRP A 17 -5.96 8.87 14.16
C TRP A 17 -4.90 7.79 13.90
N ARG A 18 -3.64 8.04 14.26
CA ARG A 18 -2.53 7.10 14.07
C ARG A 18 -2.75 5.81 14.86
N ALA A 19 -3.20 5.91 16.12
CA ALA A 19 -3.49 4.72 16.93
C ALA A 19 -4.59 3.85 16.28
N GLN A 20 -5.65 4.48 15.79
CA GLN A 20 -6.74 3.79 15.10
C GLN A 20 -6.29 3.17 13.78
N PHE A 21 -5.60 3.95 12.94
CA PHE A 21 -5.12 3.51 11.64
C PHE A 21 -4.11 2.37 11.78
N ASN A 22 -3.14 2.48 12.70
CA ASN A 22 -2.17 1.40 12.95
C ASN A 22 -2.84 0.13 13.45
N SER A 23 -3.85 0.23 14.32
CA SER A 23 -4.61 -0.94 14.79
C SER A 23 -5.29 -1.65 13.61
N LEU A 24 -5.90 -0.90 12.69
CA LEU A 24 -6.49 -1.43 11.47
C LEU A 24 -5.45 -2.14 10.58
N LEU A 25 -4.29 -1.51 10.35
CA LEU A 25 -3.22 -2.09 9.54
C LEU A 25 -2.63 -3.35 10.14
N LEU A 26 -2.43 -3.38 11.45
CA LEU A 26 -1.96 -4.57 12.16
C LEU A 26 -2.97 -5.72 12.03
N GLY A 27 -4.27 -5.43 12.20
CA GLY A 27 -5.35 -6.42 12.03
C GLY A 27 -5.38 -7.05 10.63
N HIS A 28 -4.97 -6.31 9.60
CA HIS A 28 -4.91 -6.77 8.21
C HIS A 28 -3.50 -7.19 7.75
N LYS A 29 -2.49 -7.16 8.63
CA LYS A 29 -1.07 -7.40 8.28
C LYS A 29 -0.53 -6.46 7.18
N LEU A 30 -1.07 -5.25 7.10
CA LEU A 30 -0.69 -4.23 6.11
C LEU A 30 0.34 -3.23 6.61
N LEU A 31 0.71 -3.26 7.90
CA LEU A 31 1.67 -2.29 8.45
C LEU A 31 3.02 -2.30 7.72
N GLY A 32 3.41 -3.47 7.18
CA GLY A 32 4.65 -3.64 6.44
C GLY A 32 4.77 -2.78 5.17
N PHE A 33 3.63 -2.39 4.57
CA PHE A 33 3.60 -1.47 3.43
C PHE A 33 3.92 -0.02 3.85
N VAL A 34 3.59 0.35 5.09
CA VAL A 34 3.82 1.71 5.61
C VAL A 34 5.23 1.87 6.19
N ASP A 35 5.73 0.88 6.92
CA ASP A 35 7.06 0.93 7.52
C ASP A 35 8.18 0.44 6.58
N GLY A 36 7.84 -0.06 5.40
CA GLY A 36 8.78 -0.53 4.39
C GLY A 36 9.41 -1.89 4.69
N SER A 37 8.95 -2.60 5.72
CA SER A 37 9.38 -3.97 5.99
C SER A 37 8.86 -4.96 4.95
N ASN A 38 7.71 -4.68 4.33
CA ASN A 38 7.21 -5.40 3.16
C ASN A 38 7.76 -4.77 1.88
N LYS A 39 8.92 -5.26 1.43
CA LYS A 39 9.59 -4.74 0.23
C LYS A 39 8.87 -5.18 -1.05
N PRO A 40 8.80 -4.31 -2.08
CA PRO A 40 8.25 -4.71 -3.37
C PRO A 40 9.09 -5.85 -3.96
N PRO A 41 8.45 -6.90 -4.50
CA PRO A 41 9.17 -7.92 -5.24
C PRO A 41 9.69 -7.32 -6.57
N PRO A 42 10.61 -8.00 -7.29
CA PRO A 42 11.07 -7.53 -8.59
C PRO A 42 9.91 -7.37 -9.56
N ALA A 43 9.86 -6.25 -10.30
CA ALA A 43 8.80 -6.01 -11.30
C ALA A 43 8.80 -7.03 -12.45
N THR A 44 9.96 -7.65 -12.69
CA THR A 44 10.13 -8.66 -13.74
C THR A 44 10.94 -9.85 -13.23
N ILE A 45 10.66 -11.03 -13.78
CA ILE A 45 11.35 -12.29 -13.50
C ILE A 45 11.83 -12.93 -14.80
N LEU A 46 12.80 -13.86 -14.70
CA LEU A 46 13.25 -14.65 -15.85
C LEU A 46 12.20 -15.71 -16.18
N SER A 47 11.88 -15.82 -17.46
CA SER A 47 11.03 -16.88 -17.99
C SER A 47 11.80 -18.19 -18.03
N THR A 48 11.31 -19.22 -17.33
CA THR A 48 11.89 -20.57 -17.32
C THR A 48 11.30 -21.46 -18.41
N ASN A 49 10.87 -20.88 -19.55
CA ASN A 49 10.40 -21.70 -20.66
C ASN A 49 11.58 -22.51 -21.22
N ASP A 50 11.60 -23.81 -20.94
CA ASP A 50 12.63 -24.79 -21.34
C ASP A 50 12.90 -24.89 -22.87
N LYS A 51 12.19 -24.10 -23.68
CA LYS A 51 12.30 -24.10 -25.15
C LYS A 51 13.08 -22.92 -25.74
N GLU A 52 13.38 -21.87 -24.98
CA GLU A 52 14.15 -20.72 -25.48
C GLU A 52 15.62 -20.80 -25.06
N THR A 53 16.52 -20.79 -26.06
CA THR A 53 17.99 -20.74 -25.84
C THR A 53 18.45 -19.39 -25.28
N THR A 54 17.58 -18.39 -25.21
CA THR A 54 17.85 -17.05 -24.70
C THR A 54 16.99 -16.76 -23.47
N PRO A 55 17.56 -16.27 -22.36
CA PRO A 55 16.78 -15.87 -21.18
C PRO A 55 15.88 -14.68 -21.53
N SER A 56 14.57 -14.91 -21.54
CA SER A 56 13.55 -13.88 -21.75
C SER A 56 13.03 -13.34 -20.40
N THR A 57 12.80 -12.04 -20.30
CA THR A 57 12.27 -11.39 -19.08
C THR A 57 10.76 -11.20 -19.20
N VAL A 58 9.99 -11.55 -18.17
CA VAL A 58 8.53 -11.40 -18.11
C VAL A 58 8.09 -10.62 -16.86
N SER A 59 6.90 -10.04 -16.88
CA SER A 59 6.30 -9.36 -15.72
C SER A 59 6.15 -10.33 -14.54
N ASN A 60 6.33 -9.83 -13.32
CA ASN A 60 6.14 -10.61 -12.10
C ASN A 60 4.72 -10.41 -11.55
N PRO A 61 3.87 -11.45 -11.52
CA PRO A 61 2.52 -11.34 -10.94
C PRO A 61 2.52 -10.93 -9.46
N GLU A 62 3.54 -11.33 -8.70
CA GLU A 62 3.67 -10.96 -7.28
C GLU A 62 3.87 -9.44 -7.11
N TYR A 63 4.55 -8.79 -8.07
CA TYR A 63 4.70 -7.33 -8.08
C TYR A 63 3.37 -6.65 -8.36
N GLU A 64 2.58 -7.16 -9.30
CA GLU A 64 1.26 -6.59 -9.59
C GLU A 64 0.32 -6.69 -8.40
N ILE A 65 0.32 -7.83 -7.69
CA ILE A 65 -0.46 -8.03 -6.46
C ILE A 65 0.00 -7.07 -5.36
N TRP A 66 1.32 -6.97 -5.15
CA TRP A 66 1.90 -6.06 -4.17
C TRP A 66 1.51 -4.60 -4.48
N PHE A 67 1.65 -4.19 -5.74
CA PHE A 67 1.35 -2.84 -6.20
C PHE A 67 -0.13 -2.51 -6.05
N GLN A 68 -1.04 -3.44 -6.39
CA GLN A 68 -2.46 -3.24 -6.18
C GLN A 68 -2.79 -3.02 -4.69
N GLN A 69 -2.17 -3.81 -3.80
CA GLN A 69 -2.39 -3.68 -2.36
C GLN A 69 -1.84 -2.36 -1.80
N ASP A 70 -0.69 -1.92 -2.29
CA ASP A 70 -0.08 -0.63 -1.98
C ASP A 70 -0.99 0.55 -2.39
N GLN A 71 -1.51 0.53 -3.62
CA GLN A 71 -2.42 1.58 -4.11
C GLN A 71 -3.76 1.61 -3.37
N LEU A 72 -4.31 0.44 -3.00
CA LEU A 72 -5.51 0.37 -2.15
C LEU A 72 -5.26 0.96 -0.77
N LEU A 73 -4.07 0.74 -0.20
CA LEU A 73 -3.68 1.31 1.08
C LEU A 73 -3.55 2.83 0.98
N LEU A 74 -2.90 3.36 -0.06
CA LEU A 74 -2.82 4.80 -0.31
C LEU A 74 -4.21 5.43 -0.42
N HIS A 75 -5.12 4.79 -1.17
CA HIS A 75 -6.51 5.22 -1.26
C HIS A 75 -7.19 5.24 0.12
N GLY A 76 -6.96 4.22 0.94
CA GLY A 76 -7.46 4.16 2.32
C GLY A 76 -6.92 5.30 3.20
N ILE A 77 -5.62 5.63 3.09
CA ILE A 77 -5.02 6.76 3.79
C ILE A 77 -5.70 8.06 3.36
N ILE A 78 -5.81 8.33 2.07
CA ILE A 78 -6.44 9.55 1.53
C ILE A 78 -7.88 9.67 2.03
N SER A 79 -8.68 8.60 1.93
CA SER A 79 -10.07 8.56 2.37
C SER A 79 -10.24 8.73 3.89
N SER A 80 -9.19 8.41 4.66
CA SER A 80 -9.15 8.60 6.11
C SER A 80 -8.75 10.00 6.54
N THR A 81 -8.55 10.94 5.62
CA THR A 81 -8.16 12.33 5.93
C THR A 81 -9.30 13.32 5.68
N THR A 82 -9.22 14.49 6.30
CA THR A 82 -10.06 15.64 5.93
C THR A 82 -9.50 16.33 4.68
N GLU A 83 -10.37 17.07 3.97
CA GLU A 83 -9.99 17.79 2.73
C GLU A 83 -8.79 18.72 2.93
N GLY A 84 -8.65 19.33 4.12
CA GLY A 84 -7.52 20.20 4.44
C GLY A 84 -6.18 19.48 4.55
N VAL A 85 -6.16 18.14 4.67
CA VAL A 85 -4.94 17.33 4.79
C VAL A 85 -4.57 16.66 3.47
N ILE A 86 -5.53 16.35 2.60
CA ILE A 86 -5.31 15.66 1.31
C ILE A 86 -4.15 16.25 0.49
N PRO A 87 -4.01 17.58 0.30
CA PRO A 87 -2.94 18.15 -0.52
C PRO A 87 -1.53 17.82 -0.03
N PHE A 88 -1.35 17.47 1.25
CA PHE A 88 -0.04 17.15 1.82
C PHE A 88 0.37 15.68 1.63
N ILE A 89 -0.57 14.82 1.23
CA ILE A 89 -0.35 13.37 1.07
C ILE A 89 -0.57 12.89 -0.35
N ALA A 90 -1.35 13.61 -1.16
CA ALA A 90 -1.68 13.23 -2.53
C ALA A 90 -0.55 13.46 -3.56
N SER A 91 0.54 14.12 -3.15
CA SER A 91 1.70 14.39 -4.01
C SER A 91 2.83 13.36 -3.89
N CYS A 92 2.67 12.35 -3.03
CA CYS A 92 3.60 11.23 -2.86
C CYS A 92 3.20 10.09 -3.79
#